data_AF-A0AAE0AA11-F1
#
_entry.id   AF-A0AAE0AA11-F1
#
_cell.length_a   1.000
_cell.length_b   1.000
_cell.length_c   1.000
_cell.angle_alpha   90.00
_cell.angle_beta   90.00
_cell.angle_gamma   90.00
#
_symmetry.space_group_name_H-M   'P 1'
#
loop_
_entity.id
_entity.type
_entity.pdbx_description
1 polymer ?
#
loop_
_entity_poly.entity_id
_entity_poly.type
_entity_poly.pdbx_seq_one_letter_code
_entity_poly.pdbx_strand_id
1 'polypeptide(L)'
;MACPVCNEKTSSLALRSKICYMSHRRYLPSNHPWRKNKQHDSRCEMRPAPKEYSGNDILKQLERVKDEMPGKSPHNKDRKRKRDASELNWTKKSIFFELEYWSHLKIRHILDVMHVEKNICDNVVGTLLNIEGKTKDTLKARLDLEDLNIRKELHLLQQGNGFLKPPVTYTLTLKERREYCQFL
;
A
#
# COMPACT_ATOMS: atom_id res chain seq x y z
N MET A 1 -11.39 3.20 -4.63
CA MET A 1 -10.64 4.09 -3.70
C MET A 1 -9.59 3.27 -2.97
N ALA A 2 -8.32 3.70 -2.98
CA ALA A 2 -7.24 2.94 -2.33
C ALA A 2 -7.00 3.35 -0.86
N CYS A 3 -7.15 4.64 -0.53
CA CYS A 3 -7.08 5.13 0.84
C CYS A 3 -8.18 6.18 1.07
N PRO A 4 -9.13 5.94 2.00
CA PRO A 4 -10.20 6.89 2.28
C PRO A 4 -9.70 8.19 2.93
N VAL A 5 -8.56 8.12 3.63
CA VAL A 5 -7.94 9.29 4.28
C VAL A 5 -7.21 10.17 3.27
N CYS A 6 -6.35 9.57 2.43
CA CYS A 6 -5.62 10.32 1.41
C CYS A 6 -6.53 10.82 0.29
N ASN A 7 -7.62 10.10 0.00
CA ASN A 7 -8.61 10.41 -1.03
C ASN A 7 -7.97 10.73 -2.39
N GLU A 8 -8.25 11.91 -2.98
CA GLU A 8 -7.65 12.39 -4.24
C GLU A 8 -6.12 12.53 -4.17
N LYS A 9 -5.56 12.75 -2.98
CA LYS A 9 -4.12 12.91 -2.75
C LYS A 9 -3.40 11.58 -2.52
N THR A 10 -4.06 10.45 -2.79
CA THR A 10 -3.43 9.12 -2.72
C THR A 10 -2.35 9.03 -3.79
N SER A 11 -1.10 8.98 -3.37
CA SER A 11 0.03 8.78 -4.29
C SER A 11 0.29 7.28 -4.46
N SER A 12 0.31 6.84 -5.71
CA SER A 12 0.70 5.49 -6.09
C SER A 12 1.90 5.51 -7.01
N LEU A 13 2.62 4.39 -7.05
CA LEU A 13 3.75 4.15 -7.92
C LEU A 13 3.59 2.75 -8.51
N ALA A 14 3.65 2.63 -9.83
CA ALA A 14 3.71 1.33 -10.47
C ALA A 14 5.12 0.75 -10.32
N LEU A 15 5.21 -0.43 -9.71
CA LEU A 15 6.39 -1.28 -9.68
C LEU A 15 6.23 -2.39 -10.72
N ARG A 16 7.27 -3.20 -10.97
CA ARG A 16 7.25 -4.20 -12.05
C ARG A 16 6.07 -5.18 -11.97
N SER A 17 5.57 -5.48 -10.78
CA SER A 17 4.47 -6.45 -10.60
C SER A 17 3.28 -5.96 -9.77
N LYS A 18 3.32 -4.73 -9.24
CA LYS A 18 2.31 -4.25 -8.30
C LYS A 18 2.25 -2.73 -8.26
N ILE A 19 1.16 -2.20 -7.73
CA ILE A 19 1.05 -0.78 -7.39
C ILE A 19 1.45 -0.63 -5.92
N CYS A 20 2.38 0.28 -5.66
CA CYS A 20 2.87 0.62 -4.34
C CYS A 20 2.35 1.98 -3.89
N TYR A 21 2.02 2.13 -2.61
CA TYR A 21 1.62 3.39 -1.99
C TYR A 21 2.71 3.81 -1.00
N MET A 22 3.54 4.79 -1.38
CA MET A 22 4.78 5.11 -0.62
C MET A 22 4.71 6.43 0.16
N SER A 23 3.68 7.23 -0.05
CA SER A 23 3.56 8.57 0.56
C SER A 23 3.02 8.58 1.99
N HIS A 24 3.12 7.46 2.72
CA HIS A 24 2.68 7.38 4.12
C HIS A 24 3.55 8.21 5.08
N ARG A 25 4.79 8.55 4.69
CA ARG A 25 5.67 9.44 5.46
C ARG A 25 5.08 10.84 5.67
N ARG A 26 4.06 11.23 4.89
CA ARG A 26 3.30 12.49 5.07
C ARG A 26 2.57 12.58 6.42
N TYR A 27 2.30 11.45 7.08
CA TYR A 27 1.65 11.44 8.39
C TYR A 27 2.64 11.59 9.56
N LEU A 28 3.95 11.50 9.31
CA LEU A 28 4.97 11.75 10.33
C LEU A 28 5.10 13.26 10.61
N PRO A 29 5.54 13.65 11.82
CA PRO A 29 5.88 15.04 12.14
C PRO A 29 6.82 15.67 11.10
N SER A 30 6.69 16.97 10.86
CA SER A 30 7.45 17.68 9.81
C SER A 30 8.97 17.59 9.98
N ASN A 31 9.44 17.51 11.22
CA ASN A 31 10.84 17.37 11.59
C ASN A 31 11.33 15.91 11.69
N HIS A 32 10.47 14.92 11.42
CA HIS A 32 10.81 13.51 11.58
C HIS A 32 11.93 13.07 10.61
N PRO A 33 13.02 12.41 11.06
CA PRO A 33 14.17 12.05 10.21
C PRO A 33 13.79 11.25 8.96
N TRP A 34 12.84 10.32 9.07
CA TRP A 34 12.39 9.49 7.94
C TRP A 34 11.77 10.29 6.78
N ARG A 35 11.26 11.51 7.02
CA ARG A 35 10.82 12.39 5.93
C ARG A 35 11.97 12.82 5.02
N LYS A 36 13.19 12.95 5.57
CA LYS A 36 14.40 13.31 4.81
C LYS A 36 15.13 12.08 4.25
N ASN A 37 14.77 10.87 4.68
CA ASN A 37 15.43 9.65 4.23
C ASN A 37 15.08 9.33 2.76
N LYS A 38 16.09 9.26 1.90
CA LYS A 38 15.95 8.95 0.46
C LYS A 38 16.01 7.45 0.15
N GLN A 39 16.29 6.59 1.14
CA GLN A 39 16.37 5.13 0.95
C GLN A 39 15.02 4.46 0.66
N HIS A 40 13.90 5.20 0.73
CA HIS A 40 12.57 4.67 0.48
C HIS A 40 12.15 4.81 -0.98
N ASP A 41 12.18 6.02 -1.53
CA ASP A 41 11.67 6.37 -2.87
C ASP A 41 12.56 7.42 -3.58
N SER A 42 13.80 7.58 -3.13
CA SER A 42 14.75 8.61 -3.58
C SER A 42 14.32 10.06 -3.30
N ARG A 43 13.21 10.29 -2.59
CA ARG A 43 12.64 11.63 -2.37
C ARG A 43 12.55 11.99 -0.89
N CYS A 44 12.73 13.28 -0.62
CA CYS A 44 12.36 13.86 0.66
C CYS A 44 10.86 14.15 0.66
N GLU A 45 10.15 13.72 1.70
CA GLU A 45 8.72 13.95 1.87
C GLU A 45 8.46 15.17 2.75
N MET A 46 8.38 16.34 2.11
CA MET A 46 8.11 17.61 2.79
C MET A 46 6.64 18.00 2.76
N ARG A 47 5.78 17.27 2.03
CA ARG A 47 4.37 17.61 1.90
C ARG A 47 3.66 17.48 3.26
N PRO A 48 2.64 18.30 3.53
CA PRO A 48 1.80 18.10 4.71
C PRO A 48 0.98 16.81 4.59
N ALA A 49 0.46 16.34 5.71
CA ALA A 49 -0.54 15.27 5.72
C ALA A 49 -1.72 15.64 4.79
N PRO A 50 -2.35 14.67 4.11
CA PRO A 50 -3.58 14.91 3.36
C PRO A 50 -4.65 15.55 4.25
N LYS A 51 -5.58 16.31 3.63
CA LYS A 51 -6.72 16.88 4.34
C LYS A 51 -7.61 15.73 4.81
N GLU A 52 -8.00 15.74 6.08
CA GLU A 52 -9.04 14.85 6.58
C GLU A 52 -10.40 15.34 6.10
N TYR A 53 -11.20 14.43 5.54
CA TYR A 53 -12.55 14.73 5.08
C TYR A 53 -13.55 14.30 6.15
N SER A 54 -14.49 15.18 6.47
CA SER A 54 -15.63 14.82 7.31
C SER A 54 -16.57 13.86 6.57
N GLY A 55 -17.49 13.20 7.30
CA GLY A 55 -18.50 12.36 6.64
C GLY A 55 -19.39 13.15 5.70
N ASN A 56 -19.70 14.40 6.06
CA ASN A 56 -20.46 15.31 5.21
C ASN A 56 -19.69 15.67 3.93
N ASP A 57 -18.37 15.87 4.01
CA ASP A 57 -17.55 16.10 2.81
C ASP A 57 -17.54 14.87 1.89
N ILE A 58 -17.45 13.68 2.47
CA ILE A 58 -17.50 12.41 1.73
C ILE A 58 -18.87 12.22 1.08
N LEU A 59 -19.96 12.50 1.79
CA LEU A 59 -21.33 12.43 1.26
C LEU A 59 -21.51 13.32 0.03
N LYS A 60 -21.06 14.58 0.10
CA LYS A 60 -21.07 15.51 -1.04
C LYS A 60 -20.27 15.01 -2.24
N GLN A 61 -19.20 14.24 -2.03
CA GLN A 61 -18.47 13.60 -3.12
C GLN A 61 -19.24 12.42 -3.70
N LEU A 62 -19.90 11.62 -2.85
CA LEU A 62 -20.69 10.46 -3.26
C LEU A 62 -21.96 10.84 -4.01
N GLU A 63 -22.56 12.01 -3.77
CA GLU A 63 -23.69 12.54 -4.55
C GLU A 63 -23.37 12.71 -6.05
N ARG A 64 -22.09 12.84 -6.40
CA ARG A 64 -21.63 12.95 -7.79
C ARG A 64 -21.49 11.59 -8.48
N VAL A 65 -21.47 10.51 -7.71
CA VAL A 65 -21.30 9.15 -8.22
C VAL A 65 -22.63 8.72 -8.81
N LYS A 66 -22.62 8.36 -10.10
CA LYS A 66 -23.84 7.88 -10.74
C LYS A 66 -24.20 6.48 -10.21
N ASP A 67 -25.47 6.30 -9.90
CA ASP A 67 -26.05 4.99 -9.63
C ASP A 67 -26.16 4.22 -10.95
N GLU A 68 -25.11 3.47 -11.24
CA GLU A 68 -25.07 2.55 -12.38
C GLU A 68 -25.31 1.13 -11.88
N MET A 69 -26.11 0.36 -12.62
CA MET A 69 -26.28 -1.07 -12.35
C MET A 69 -24.96 -1.82 -12.58
N PRO A 70 -24.32 -2.37 -11.54
CA PRO A 70 -23.13 -3.17 -11.73
C PRO A 70 -23.48 -4.55 -12.30
N GLY A 71 -22.53 -5.16 -13.00
CA GLY A 71 -22.61 -6.57 -13.41
C GLY A 71 -23.12 -6.80 -14.83
N LYS A 72 -23.45 -8.06 -15.12
CA LYS A 72 -23.80 -8.56 -16.47
C LYS A 72 -25.30 -8.46 -16.79
N SER A 73 -26.01 -7.51 -16.17
CA SER A 73 -27.43 -7.31 -16.45
C SER A 73 -27.65 -7.06 -17.95
N PRO A 74 -28.69 -7.64 -18.57
CA PRO A 74 -29.04 -7.37 -19.97
C PRO A 74 -29.26 -5.88 -20.26
N HIS A 75 -29.64 -5.10 -19.24
CA HIS A 75 -29.87 -3.65 -19.34
C HIS A 75 -28.59 -2.83 -19.20
N ASN A 76 -27.44 -3.45 -18.88
CA ASN A 76 -26.17 -2.75 -18.79
C ASN A 76 -25.51 -2.66 -20.17
N LYS A 77 -25.66 -1.49 -20.82
CA LYS A 77 -25.15 -1.23 -22.18
C LYS A 77 -23.63 -1.28 -22.27
N ASP A 78 -22.92 -0.97 -21.17
CA ASP A 78 -21.46 -0.92 -21.13
C ASP A 78 -20.93 -1.89 -20.06
N ARG A 79 -20.32 -3.00 -20.50
CA ARG A 79 -19.70 -4.01 -19.60
C ARG A 79 -18.47 -3.47 -18.85
N LYS A 80 -17.91 -2.34 -19.29
CA LYS A 80 -16.80 -1.63 -18.65
C LYS A 80 -17.30 -0.27 -18.17
N ARG A 81 -17.20 0.00 -16.87
CA ARG A 81 -17.54 1.31 -16.30
C ARG A 81 -16.59 2.37 -16.88
N LYS A 82 -17.17 3.41 -17.47
CA LYS A 82 -16.46 4.64 -17.82
C LYS A 82 -16.50 5.55 -16.60
N ARG A 83 -15.35 5.97 -16.12
CA ARG A 83 -15.27 6.85 -14.95
C ARG A 83 -15.29 8.30 -15.41
N ASP A 84 -16.18 9.09 -14.81
CA ASP A 84 -16.17 10.54 -15.00
C ASP A 84 -15.19 11.19 -14.01
N ALA A 85 -14.49 12.24 -14.43
CA ALA A 85 -13.54 12.94 -13.55
C ALA A 85 -14.21 13.51 -12.29
N SER A 86 -15.50 13.85 -12.36
CA SER A 86 -16.30 14.33 -11.23
C SER A 86 -16.54 13.27 -10.14
N GLU A 87 -16.43 11.97 -10.46
CA GLU A 87 -16.59 10.85 -9.52
C GLU A 87 -15.33 10.61 -8.66
N LEU A 88 -14.24 11.33 -8.92
CA LEU A 88 -12.98 11.22 -8.19
C LEU A 88 -12.50 9.75 -8.11
N ASN A 89 -12.20 9.28 -6.89
CA ASN A 89 -11.75 7.94 -6.58
C ASN A 89 -12.87 6.98 -6.14
N TRP A 90 -14.13 7.40 -6.26
CA TRP A 90 -15.31 6.63 -5.90
C TRP A 90 -15.81 5.77 -7.05
N THR A 91 -16.40 4.63 -6.72
CA THR A 91 -16.97 3.68 -7.70
C THR A 91 -18.43 3.37 -7.41
N LYS A 92 -18.85 3.51 -6.15
CA LYS A 92 -20.22 3.28 -5.70
C LYS A 92 -20.49 4.06 -4.43
N LYS A 93 -21.73 4.47 -4.24
CA LYS A 93 -22.27 4.85 -2.94
C LYS A 93 -22.72 3.58 -2.22
N SER A 94 -22.29 3.38 -0.99
CA SER A 94 -22.78 2.27 -0.16
C SER A 94 -24.07 2.68 0.52
N ILE A 95 -25.04 1.76 0.63
CA ILE A 95 -26.31 1.98 1.33
C ILE A 95 -26.13 2.47 2.78
N PHE A 96 -25.00 2.15 3.41
CA PHE A 96 -24.70 2.66 4.76
C PHE A 96 -24.64 4.18 4.83
N PHE A 97 -24.33 4.87 3.73
CA PHE A 97 -24.36 6.33 3.66
C PHE A 97 -25.78 6.92 3.63
N GLU A 98 -26.83 6.11 3.56
CA GLU A 98 -28.22 6.55 3.74
C GLU A 98 -28.64 6.57 5.22
N LEU A 99 -27.88 5.90 6.09
CA LEU A 99 -28.14 5.90 7.53
C LEU A 99 -27.72 7.25 8.11
N GLU A 100 -28.64 7.90 8.83
CA GLU A 100 -28.47 9.26 9.38
C GLU A 100 -27.18 9.39 10.22
N TYR A 101 -26.87 8.38 11.03
CA TYR A 101 -25.70 8.38 11.91
C TYR A 101 -24.36 8.12 11.20
N TRP A 102 -24.36 7.61 9.97
CA TRP A 102 -23.14 7.15 9.27
C TRP A 102 -22.19 8.30 8.93
N SER A 103 -22.75 9.48 8.66
CA SER A 103 -21.99 10.72 8.44
C SER A 103 -21.18 11.11 9.69
N HIS A 104 -21.66 10.78 10.89
CA HIS A 104 -21.06 11.15 12.17
C HIS A 104 -19.96 10.17 12.65
N LEU A 105 -19.89 8.96 12.07
CA LEU A 105 -18.89 7.96 12.45
C LEU A 105 -17.48 8.36 11.98
N LYS A 106 -16.50 8.48 12.89
CA LYS A 106 -15.09 8.73 12.49
C LYS A 106 -14.48 7.53 11.74
N ILE A 107 -14.81 6.31 12.14
CA ILE A 107 -14.33 5.06 11.54
C ILE A 107 -15.50 4.41 10.80
N ARG A 108 -15.47 4.46 9.46
CA ARG A 108 -16.53 3.91 8.58
C ARG A 108 -16.15 2.59 7.92
N HIS A 109 -14.87 2.25 7.97
CA HIS A 109 -14.31 1.04 7.38
C HIS A 109 -13.62 0.27 8.48
N ILE A 110 -14.23 -0.84 8.92
CA ILE A 110 -13.59 -1.77 9.86
C ILE A 110 -12.66 -2.64 9.04
N LEU A 111 -11.36 -2.50 9.28
CA LEU A 111 -10.38 -3.45 8.78
C LEU A 111 -10.39 -4.66 9.72
N ASP A 112 -10.30 -5.85 9.16
CA ASP A 112 -10.12 -7.06 9.94
C ASP A 112 -8.72 -7.06 10.55
N VAL A 113 -8.63 -6.57 11.78
CA VAL A 113 -7.36 -6.37 12.49
C VAL A 113 -6.61 -7.69 12.62
N MET A 114 -7.30 -8.78 12.95
CA MET A 114 -6.66 -10.09 13.10
C MET A 114 -5.97 -10.55 11.81
N HIS A 115 -6.67 -10.44 10.68
CA HIS A 115 -6.10 -10.83 9.40
C HIS A 115 -4.97 -9.89 8.97
N VAL A 116 -5.09 -8.58 9.24
CA VAL A 116 -4.02 -7.61 8.94
C VAL A 116 -2.77 -7.88 9.76
N GLU A 117 -2.91 -8.05 11.08
CA GLU A 117 -1.79 -8.32 11.99
C GLU A 117 -1.12 -9.63 11.65
N LYS A 118 -1.90 -10.72 11.48
CA LYS A 118 -1.35 -12.01 11.06
C LYS A 118 -0.55 -11.89 9.77
N ASN A 119 -1.11 -11.24 8.76
CA ASN A 119 -0.43 -11.05 7.47
C ASN A 119 0.87 -10.24 7.63
N ILE A 120 0.89 -9.20 8.45
CA ILE A 120 2.10 -8.40 8.70
C ILE A 120 3.16 -9.24 9.42
N CYS A 121 2.79 -9.93 10.50
CA CYS A 121 3.68 -10.77 11.28
C CYS A 121 4.28 -11.89 10.43
N ASP A 122 3.46 -12.64 9.69
CA ASP A 122 3.92 -13.72 8.81
C ASP A 122 4.92 -13.20 7.76
N ASN A 123 4.68 -12.01 7.21
CA ASN A 123 5.57 -11.40 6.23
C ASN A 123 6.91 -10.94 6.83
N VAL A 124 6.89 -10.37 8.05
CA VAL A 124 8.11 -9.96 8.75
C VAL A 124 8.94 -11.20 9.09
N VAL A 125 8.32 -12.20 9.73
CA VAL A 125 8.99 -13.46 10.11
C VAL A 125 9.52 -14.20 8.89
N GLY A 126 8.71 -14.33 7.84
CA GLY A 126 9.12 -14.98 6.59
C GLY A 126 10.31 -14.28 5.91
N THR A 127 10.40 -12.96 6.06
CA THR A 127 11.51 -12.17 5.50
C THR A 127 12.77 -12.28 6.36
N LEU A 128 12.66 -12.13 7.69
CA LEU A 128 13.80 -12.24 8.62
C LEU A 128 14.45 -13.63 8.58
N LEU A 129 13.62 -14.69 8.54
CA LEU A 129 14.09 -16.07 8.47
C LEU A 129 14.46 -16.52 7.04
N ASN A 130 14.27 -15.66 6.04
CA ASN A 130 14.44 -15.97 4.62
C ASN A 130 13.79 -17.31 4.22
N ILE A 131 12.53 -17.50 4.60
CA ILE A 131 11.76 -18.71 4.29
C ILE A 131 11.37 -18.66 2.82
N GLU A 132 11.69 -19.72 2.09
CA GLU A 132 11.34 -19.86 0.68
C GLU A 132 9.83 -19.73 0.46
N GLY A 133 9.42 -18.96 -0.54
CA GLY A 133 8.01 -18.66 -0.83
C GLY A 133 7.32 -17.67 0.12
N LYS A 134 7.86 -17.42 1.32
CA LYS A 134 7.27 -16.46 2.29
C LYS A 134 8.03 -15.13 2.38
N THR A 135 9.33 -15.12 2.07
CA THR A 135 10.15 -13.91 2.12
C THR A 135 9.65 -12.82 1.15
N LYS A 136 9.63 -11.56 1.60
CA LYS A 136 9.37 -10.40 0.73
C LYS A 136 10.60 -9.92 -0.01
N ASP A 137 11.76 -10.47 0.33
CA ASP A 137 12.99 -10.24 -0.41
C ASP A 137 13.03 -11.13 -1.67
N THR A 138 12.32 -10.71 -2.71
CA THR A 138 12.20 -11.45 -3.98
C THR A 138 13.11 -10.86 -5.07
N LEU A 139 13.40 -11.62 -6.14
CA LEU A 139 14.13 -11.09 -7.29
C LEU A 139 13.45 -9.86 -7.89
N LYS A 140 12.11 -9.89 -8.00
CA LYS A 140 11.31 -8.75 -8.46
C LYS A 140 11.48 -7.53 -7.56
N ALA A 141 11.48 -7.74 -6.23
CA ALA A 141 11.74 -6.65 -5.29
C ALA A 141 13.14 -6.05 -5.45
N ARG A 142 14.18 -6.86 -5.74
CA ARG A 142 15.53 -6.34 -6.03
C ARG A 142 15.56 -5.51 -7.31
N LEU A 143 14.90 -5.97 -8.36
CA LEU A 143 14.75 -5.22 -9.62
C LEU A 143 13.97 -3.92 -9.42
N ASP A 144 12.92 -3.92 -8.59
CA ASP A 144 12.20 -2.69 -8.22
C ASP A 144 13.13 -1.69 -7.50
N LEU A 145 14.05 -2.16 -6.62
CA LEU A 145 15.03 -1.29 -5.97
C LEU A 145 16.04 -0.68 -6.96
N GLU A 146 16.42 -1.46 -7.98
CA GLU A 146 17.31 -1.03 -9.05
C GLU A 146 16.64 0.03 -9.94
N ASP A 147 15.40 -0.20 -10.36
CA ASP A 147 14.61 0.76 -11.14
C ASP A 147 14.41 2.09 -10.39
N LEU A 148 14.26 2.02 -9.06
CA LEU A 148 14.15 3.19 -8.19
C LEU A 148 15.49 3.83 -7.82
N ASN A 149 16.60 3.19 -8.21
CA ASN A 149 17.97 3.60 -7.92
C ASN A 149 18.22 3.84 -6.41
N ILE A 150 17.64 2.98 -5.57
CA ILE A 150 17.81 2.99 -4.11
C ILE A 150 18.47 1.70 -3.65
N ARG A 151 19.16 1.76 -2.50
CA ARG A 151 19.76 0.58 -1.84
C ARG A 151 20.63 -0.25 -2.79
N LYS A 152 21.66 0.40 -3.36
CA LYS A 152 22.57 -0.20 -4.35
C LYS A 152 23.23 -1.48 -3.84
N GLU A 153 23.46 -1.57 -2.54
CA GLU A 153 23.96 -2.75 -1.85
C GLU A 153 23.05 -3.98 -1.99
N LEU A 154 21.77 -3.78 -2.34
CA LEU A 154 20.80 -4.83 -2.55
C LEU A 154 20.55 -5.13 -4.03
N HIS A 155 21.18 -4.45 -4.98
CA HIS A 155 20.96 -4.73 -6.41
C HIS A 155 21.47 -6.13 -6.79
N LEU A 156 20.88 -6.72 -7.82
CA LEU A 156 21.37 -8.01 -8.33
C LEU A 156 22.73 -7.80 -8.97
N LEU A 157 23.69 -8.67 -8.64
CA LEU A 157 25.04 -8.61 -9.20
C LEU A 157 25.12 -9.54 -10.41
N GLN A 158 25.55 -9.02 -11.56
CA GLN A 158 25.78 -9.85 -12.74
C GLN A 158 27.03 -10.70 -12.53
N GLN A 159 26.89 -12.02 -12.58
CA GLN A 159 27.98 -12.97 -12.44
C GLN A 159 27.96 -13.92 -13.65
N GLY A 160 28.76 -13.59 -14.67
CA GLY A 160 28.75 -14.30 -15.95
C GLY A 160 27.37 -14.19 -16.63
N ASN A 161 26.79 -15.35 -16.97
CA ASN A 161 25.45 -15.44 -17.58
C ASN A 161 24.30 -15.40 -16.54
N GLY A 162 24.62 -15.35 -15.25
CA GLY A 162 23.64 -15.39 -14.16
C GLY A 162 23.58 -14.12 -13.30
N PHE A 163 22.60 -14.08 -12.40
CA PHE A 163 22.48 -13.04 -11.38
C PHE A 163 22.73 -13.63 -9.99
N LEU A 164 23.62 -13.01 -9.23
CA LEU A 164 23.81 -13.28 -7.82
C LEU A 164 22.98 -12.30 -6.99
N LYS A 165 22.20 -12.83 -6.06
CA LYS A 165 21.42 -12.03 -5.11
C LYS A 165 22.23 -11.83 -3.83
N PRO A 166 22.71 -10.61 -3.51
CA PRO A 166 23.52 -10.40 -2.33
C PRO A 166 22.69 -10.63 -1.04
N PRO A 167 23.32 -11.17 0.02
CA PRO A 167 22.66 -11.40 1.30
C PRO A 167 22.22 -10.06 1.91
N VAL A 168 21.09 -10.07 2.61
CA VAL A 168 20.58 -8.86 3.27
C VAL A 168 20.98 -8.82 4.74
N THR A 169 21.26 -7.62 5.23
CA THR A 169 21.68 -7.36 6.61
C THR A 169 20.64 -7.72 7.66
N TYR A 170 19.35 -7.76 7.31
CA TYR A 170 18.27 -8.13 8.22
C TYR A 170 17.91 -9.62 8.20
N THR A 171 18.57 -10.42 7.35
CA THR A 171 18.33 -11.86 7.33
C THR A 171 19.10 -12.52 8.46
N LEU A 172 18.40 -13.23 9.33
CA LEU A 172 19.02 -13.93 10.46
C LEU A 172 19.97 -15.03 9.97
N THR A 173 21.12 -15.11 10.61
CA THR A 173 22.09 -16.20 10.49
C THR A 173 21.49 -17.50 11.03
N LEU A 174 22.10 -18.65 10.71
CA LEU A 174 21.61 -19.94 11.20
C LEU A 174 21.56 -20.01 12.74
N LYS A 175 22.51 -19.38 13.42
CA LYS A 175 22.54 -19.31 14.89
C LYS A 175 21.37 -18.50 15.42
N GLU A 176 21.18 -17.28 14.91
CA GLU A 176 20.07 -16.40 15.31
C GLU A 176 18.71 -17.01 14.99
N ARG A 177 18.58 -17.75 13.88
CA ARG A 177 17.35 -18.50 13.57
C ARG A 177 17.03 -19.55 14.63
N ARG A 178 18.05 -20.28 15.12
CA ARG A 178 17.86 -21.30 16.17
C ARG A 178 17.42 -20.65 17.48
N GLU A 179 18.09 -19.56 17.87
CA GLU A 179 17.74 -18.80 19.07
C GLU A 179 16.32 -18.22 18.97
N TYR A 180 15.96 -17.66 17.82
CA TYR A 180 14.61 -17.16 17.56
C TYR A 180 13.54 -18.25 17.67
N CYS A 181 13.78 -19.44 17.10
CA CYS A 181 12.85 -20.57 17.20
C CYS A 181 12.76 -21.18 18.61
N GLN A 182 13.75 -20.95 19.48
CA GLN A 182 13.69 -21.36 20.88
C GLN A 182 12.92 -20.36 21.76
N PHE A 183 12.88 -19.09 21.35
CA PHE A 183 12.13 -18.04 22.05
C PHE A 183 10.63 -18.13 21.82
N LEU A 184 10.21 -18.50 20.61
CA LEU A 184 8.79 -18.72 20.25
C LEU A 184 8.18 -19.92 20.98
#